data_AF-A0A966KN55-F1
#
_entry.id   AF-A0A966KN55-F1
#
_cell.length_a   1.000
_cell.length_b   1.000
_cell.length_c   1.000
_cell.angle_alpha   90.00
_cell.angle_beta   90.00
_cell.angle_gamma   90.00
#
_symmetry.space_group_name_H-M   'P 1'
#
loop_
_entity.id
_entity.type
_entity.pdbx_description
1 polymer ?
#
loop_
_entity_poly.entity_id
_entity_poly.type
_entity_poly.pdbx_seq_one_letter_code
_entity_poly.pdbx_strand_id
1 'polypeptide(L)' 'MSEIKNKFPFITLISDVAMDPYNSYGHDGLVENGQILNDETLPILGKMAVAQAKAGIDVVGPSDMMDGRV' A
#
# COMPACT_ATOMS: atom_id res chain seq x y z
N MET A 1 -7.35 -7.50 -9.83
CA MET A 1 -6.01 -7.56 -10.46
C MET A 1 -5.84 -8.81 -11.32
N SER A 2 -6.18 -10.00 -10.81
CA SER A 2 -6.13 -11.25 -11.58
C SER A 2 -6.88 -11.22 -12.93
N GLU A 3 -8.04 -10.57 -13.02
CA GLU A 3 -8.76 -10.44 -14.30
C GLU A 3 -7.99 -9.62 -15.35
N ILE A 4 -7.30 -8.55 -14.92
CA ILE A 4 -6.46 -7.72 -15.80
C ILE A 4 -5.30 -8.56 -16.32
N LYS A 5 -4.63 -9.32 -15.44
CA LYS A 5 -3.55 -10.23 -15.83
C LYS A 5 -4.02 -11.34 -16.78
N ASN A 6 -5.24 -11.86 -16.59
CA ASN A 6 -5.82 -12.85 -17.50
C ASN A 6 -6.06 -12.28 -18.91
N LYS A 7 -6.53 -11.03 -19.00
CA LYS A 7 -6.78 -10.35 -20.29
C LYS A 7 -5.49 -9.84 -20.95
N PHE A 8 -4.50 -9.46 -20.16
CA PHE A 8 -3.24 -8.89 -20.62
C PHE A 8 -2.05 -9.57 -19.92
N PRO A 9 -1.64 -10.78 -20.34
CA PRO A 9 -0.64 -11.57 -19.61
C PRO A 9 0.72 -10.90 -19.40
N PHE A 10 1.09 -10.00 -20.32
CA PHE A 10 2.38 -9.31 -20.31
C PHE A 10 2.33 -7.90 -19.72
N ILE A 11 1.18 -7.42 -19.25
CA ILE A 11 1.10 -6.11 -18.62
C ILE A 11 1.83 -6.14 -17.28
N THR A 12 2.60 -5.09 -17.01
CA THR A 12 3.15 -4.83 -15.67
C THR A 12 2.15 -4.02 -14.88
N LEU A 13 1.71 -4.54 -13.74
CA LEU A 13 0.85 -3.85 -12.79
C LEU A 13 1.69 -3.32 -11.64
N ILE A 14 1.62 -2.02 -11.43
CA ILE A 14 2.22 -1.32 -10.30
C ILE A 14 1.08 -0.78 -9.45
N SER A 15 1.10 -1.05 -8.15
CA SER A 15 0.16 -0.44 -7.22
C SER A 15 0.85 0.40 -6.18
N ASP A 16 0.18 1.47 -5.81
CA ASP A 16 0.56 2.32 -4.69
C ASP A 16 0.28 1.63 -3.34
N VAL A 17 1.13 1.91 -2.35
CA VAL A 17 0.98 1.48 -0.96
C VAL A 17 1.03 2.72 -0.06
N ALA A 18 -0.16 3.20 0.32
CA ALA A 18 -0.38 4.30 1.25
C ALA A 18 -1.79 4.21 1.86
N MET A 19 -2.03 4.87 2.99
CA MET A 19 -3.33 4.85 3.67
C MET A 19 -4.22 6.07 3.39
N ASP A 20 -3.78 7.06 2.60
CA ASP A 20 -4.54 8.30 2.36
C ASP A 20 -5.98 8.09 1.87
N PRO A 21 -6.30 7.19 0.91
CA PRO A 21 -7.69 6.98 0.50
C PRO A 21 -8.47 6.08 1.48
N TYR A 22 -7.80 5.48 2.47
CA TYR A 22 -8.37 4.55 3.45
C TYR A 22 -8.49 5.15 4.86
N ASN A 23 -7.96 6.35 5.07
CA ASN A 23 -7.93 7.05 6.34
C ASN A 23 -8.96 8.20 6.33
N SER A 24 -9.82 8.28 7.34
CA SER A 24 -10.83 9.36 7.46
C SER A 24 -10.23 10.77 7.58
N TYR A 25 -8.96 10.89 7.95
CA TYR A 25 -8.21 12.14 8.00
C TYR A 25 -7.42 12.43 6.71
N GLY A 26 -7.36 11.48 5.77
CA GLY A 26 -6.59 11.61 4.52
C GLY A 26 -5.07 11.53 4.70
N HIS A 27 -4.60 10.94 5.81
CA HIS A 27 -3.17 10.76 6.08
C HIS A 27 -2.67 9.37 5.64
N ASP A 28 -1.41 9.31 5.23
CA ASP A 28 -0.74 8.12 4.69
C ASP A 28 -0.50 6.99 5.69
N GLY A 29 -0.68 7.25 6.99
CA GLY A 29 -0.49 6.28 8.05
C GLY A 29 -1.56 6.32 9.14
N LEU A 30 -1.37 5.49 10.16
CA LEU A 30 -2.23 5.42 11.32
C LEU A 30 -2.17 6.72 12.11
N VAL A 31 -3.34 7.28 12.43
CA VAL A 31 -3.45 8.51 13.20
C VAL A 31 -3.94 8.21 14.61
N GLU A 32 -3.19 8.63 15.62
CA GLU A 32 -3.59 8.57 17.02
C GLU A 32 -3.30 9.91 17.70
N ASN A 33 -4.29 10.47 18.41
CA ASN A 33 -4.17 11.76 19.10
C ASN A 33 -3.64 12.91 18.22
N GLY A 34 -3.97 12.90 16.92
CA GLY A 34 -3.54 13.91 15.96
C GLY A 34 -2.11 13.75 15.43
N GLN A 35 -1.43 12.65 15.75
CA GLN A 35 -0.11 12.33 15.23
C GLN A 35 -0.18 11.14 14.28
N ILE A 36 0.64 11.17 13.23
CA ILE A 36 0.84 10.05 12.32
C ILE A 36 1.93 9.16 12.92
N LEU A 37 1.59 7.92 13.23
CA LEU A 37 2.48 7.00 13.93
C LEU A 37 3.32 6.20 12.92
N ASN A 38 4.64 6.39 12.92
CA ASN A 38 5.54 5.74 11.96
C ASN A 38 5.56 4.21 12.10
N ASP A 39 6.02 3.73 13.25
CA ASP A 39 6.35 2.31 13.45
C ASP A 39 5.09 1.44 13.45
N GLU A 40 3.97 1.97 13.95
CA GLU A 40 2.66 1.34 13.94
C GLU A 40 2.04 1.27 12.53
N THR A 41 2.43 2.19 11.64
CA THR A 41 1.98 2.20 10.23
C THR A 41 2.68 1.12 9.41
N LEU A 42 3.97 0.87 9.64
CA LEU A 42 4.78 -0.11 8.89
C LEU A 42 4.14 -1.51 8.76
N PRO A 43 3.66 -2.17 9.83
CA PRO A 43 3.04 -3.48 9.71
C PRO A 43 1.70 -3.46 8.96
N ILE A 44 1.01 -2.32 8.89
CA ILE A 44 -0.21 -2.15 8.11
C ILE A 44 0.14 -2.08 6.62
N LEU A 45 1.11 -1.23 6.26
CA LEU A 45 1.61 -1.11 4.88
C LEU A 45 2.20 -2.44 4.38
N GLY A 46 2.94 -3.15 5.23
CA GLY A 46 3.45 -4.49 4.91
C GLY A 46 2.35 -5.50 4.60
N LYS A 47 1.25 -5.52 5.38
CA LYS A 47 0.08 -6.36 5.08
C LYS A 47 -0.59 -5.95 3.78
N MET A 48 -0.68 -4.65 3.50
CA MET A 48 -1.24 -4.13 2.27
C MET A 48 -0.44 -4.57 1.04
N ALA A 49 0.90 -4.43 1.07
CA ALA A 49 1.79 -4.88 0.01
C ALA A 49 1.66 -6.39 -0.26
N VAL A 50 1.61 -7.21 0.80
CA VAL A 50 1.40 -8.67 0.66
C VAL A 50 0.04 -8.99 0.04
N ALA A 51 -1.02 -8.28 0.44
CA ALA A 51 -2.36 -8.48 -0.13
C ALA A 51 -2.41 -8.11 -1.62
N GLN A 52 -1.79 -6.99 -2.00
CA GLN A 52 -1.69 -6.54 -3.39
C GLN A 52 -0.90 -7.52 -4.26
N ALA A 53 0.25 -8.00 -3.76
CA ALA A 53 1.04 -9.03 -4.44
C ALA A 53 0.23 -10.32 -4.67
N LYS A 54 -0.49 -10.81 -3.64
CA LYS A 54 -1.38 -11.98 -3.77
C LYS A 54 -2.52 -11.78 -4.78
N ALA A 55 -2.95 -10.54 -5.01
CA ALA A 55 -3.97 -10.22 -6.00
C ALA A 55 -3.42 -10.22 -7.45
N GLY A 56 -2.10 -10.24 -7.64
CA GLY A 56 -1.44 -10.27 -8.95
C GLY A 56 -0.81 -8.95 -9.38
N ILE A 57 -0.48 -8.06 -8.42
CA ILE A 57 0.40 -6.91 -8.67
C ILE A 57 1.85 -7.40 -8.82
N ASP A 58 2.58 -6.83 -9.78
CA ASP A 58 3.99 -7.19 -10.03
C ASP A 58 4.95 -6.36 -9.18
N VAL A 59 4.65 -5.08 -8.97
CA VAL A 59 5.50 -4.14 -8.23
C VAL A 59 4.63 -3.30 -7.30
N VAL A 60 5.08 -3.13 -6.06
CA VAL A 60 4.48 -2.17 -5.12
C VAL A 60 5.33 -0.91 -5.07
N GLY A 61 4.68 0.26 -5.06
CA GLY A 61 5.31 1.56 -4.92
C GLY A 61 4.82 2.23 -3.64
N PRO A 62 5.52 2.10 -2.50
CA PRO A 62 5.16 2.80 -1.28
C PRO A 62 5.37 4.30 -1.43
N SER A 63 4.31 5.08 -1.24
CA SER A 63 4.33 6.55 -1.32
C SER A 63 4.07 7.25 0.02
N ASP A 64 3.90 6.46 1.09
CA ASP A 64 3.53 6.87 2.45
C ASP A 64 4.57 7.71 3.20
N MET A 65 5.81 7.77 2.69
CA MET A 65 6.93 8.53 3.25
C MET A 65 7.38 8.15 4.67
N MET A 66 6.96 7.00 5.22
CA MET A 66 7.41 6.52 6.53
C MET A 66 8.91 6.19 6.55
N ASP A 67 9.56 6.28 7.71
CA ASP A 67 10.92 5.83 7.90
C ASP A 67 10.96 4.29 7.98
N GLY A 68 11.86 3.67 7.19
CA GLY A 68 12.05 2.21 7.21
C GLY A 68 11.00 1.39 6.44
N ARG A 69 10.22 2.00 5.55
CA ARG A 69 9.16 1.30 4.79
C ARG A 69 9.62 0.34 3.67
N VAL A 70 10.87 0.41 3.22
CA VAL A 70 11.42 -0.38 2.10
C VAL A 70 12.32 -1.50 2.63
#